data_AF-A0A355RDI0-F1
#
_entry.id   AF-A0A355RDI0-F1
#
_cell.length_a   1.000
_cell.length_b   1.000
_cell.length_c   1.000
_cell.angle_alpha   90.00
_cell.angle_beta   90.00
_cell.angle_gamma   90.00
#
_symmetry.space_group_name_H-M   'P 1'
#
loop_
_entity.id
_entity.type
_entity.pdbx_description
1 polymer ?
#
loop_
_entity_poly.entity_id
_entity_poly.type
_entity_poly.pdbx_seq_one_letter_code
_entity_poly.pdbx_strand_id
1 'polypeptide(L)'
;NVLKLLKDVWQPAKARAEQDAGVLQEMMRAEGVNGDLEKWDWRYYAEKRRAAEFDLDEAQLKSYFQLDQMIAAAFDCANRLFGLSFEEVKLPLYHSDCRAWEVRRDGAHVALFIGDYFARGSKRSGAWCSAMRAQAKFPKAQAPIVINVCNFAKSDPALLSYDDARTLFHEFGHALHQMLSNVTYEMISGTAVPRDFVELPSQLYEHWLDVPEVLAKFATHAETGAAMPQDLLEKGLAAATYDMGFQTVEYVSSA
;
A
#
# COMPACT_ATOMS: atom_id res chain seq x y z
N ASN A 1 9.56 27.39 1.87
CA ASN A 1 8.77 26.34 2.57
C ASN A 1 9.17 24.94 2.11
N VAL A 2 9.02 24.58 0.83
CA VAL A 2 9.37 23.23 0.30
C VAL A 2 10.83 22.82 0.59
N LEU A 3 11.82 23.60 0.12
CA LEU A 3 13.25 23.27 0.36
C LEU A 3 13.62 23.19 1.84
N LYS A 4 12.92 23.93 2.71
CA LYS A 4 13.16 23.86 4.15
C LYS A 4 12.66 22.51 4.68
N LEU A 5 11.42 22.13 4.34
CA LEU A 5 10.85 20.83 4.72
C LEU A 5 11.73 19.67 4.23
N LEU A 6 12.15 19.69 2.96
CA LEU A 6 13.02 18.65 2.40
C LEU A 6 14.36 18.57 3.16
N LYS A 7 14.96 19.71 3.52
CA LYS A 7 16.22 19.72 4.30
C LYS A 7 16.03 19.25 5.75
N ASP A 8 14.92 19.63 6.38
CA ASP A 8 14.59 19.23 7.75
C ASP A 8 14.46 17.70 7.87
N VAL A 9 13.97 17.04 6.81
CA VAL A 9 13.87 15.56 6.73
C VAL A 9 15.16 14.91 6.23
N TRP A 10 15.83 15.51 5.24
CA TRP A 10 17.06 15.01 4.64
C TRP A 10 18.19 14.82 5.66
N GLN A 11 18.41 15.82 6.52
CA GLN A 11 19.53 15.81 7.46
C GLN A 11 19.54 14.59 8.41
N PRO A 12 18.45 14.30 9.15
CA PRO A 12 18.40 13.12 9.99
C PRO A 12 18.37 11.82 9.19
N ALA A 13 17.69 11.78 8.04
CA ALA A 13 17.63 10.59 7.17
C ALA A 13 19.02 10.21 6.67
N LYS A 14 19.79 11.19 6.18
CA LYS A 14 21.16 10.99 5.72
C LYS A 14 22.07 10.53 6.86
N ALA A 15 21.99 11.14 8.04
CA ALA A 15 22.79 10.72 9.19
C ALA A 15 22.49 9.26 9.57
N ARG A 16 21.23 8.83 9.49
CA ARG A 16 20.87 7.43 9.72
C ARG A 16 21.37 6.51 8.61
N ALA A 17 21.22 6.89 7.34
CA ALA A 17 21.71 6.12 6.21
C ALA A 17 23.25 5.96 6.27
N GLU A 18 24.00 6.97 6.71
CA GLU A 18 25.45 6.86 6.88
C GLU A 18 25.84 5.89 8.02
N GLN A 19 25.06 5.84 9.10
CA GLN A 19 25.24 4.83 10.16
C GLN A 19 24.95 3.42 9.64
N ASP A 20 23.83 3.26 8.93
CA ASP A 20 23.44 2.00 8.32
C ASP A 20 24.50 1.51 7.32
N ALA A 21 25.06 2.42 6.50
CA ALA A 21 26.15 2.13 5.57
C ALA A 21 27.38 1.54 6.26
N GLY A 22 27.74 2.06 7.43
CA GLY A 22 28.84 1.54 8.25
C GLY A 22 28.60 0.09 8.66
N VAL A 23 27.39 -0.24 9.12
CA VAL A 23 26.99 -1.61 9.46
C VAL A 23 27.08 -2.53 8.24
N LEU A 24 26.54 -2.11 7.09
CA LEU A 24 26.59 -2.91 5.86
C LEU A 24 28.03 -3.16 5.39
N GLN A 25 28.92 -2.16 5.51
CA GLN A 25 30.32 -2.30 5.15
C GLN A 25 31.08 -3.24 6.12
N GLU A 26 30.74 -3.26 7.40
CA GLU A 26 31.28 -4.26 8.34
C GLU A 26 30.85 -5.69 7.98
N MET A 27 29.58 -5.86 7.57
CA MET A 27 29.09 -7.16 7.09
C MET A 27 29.81 -7.61 5.81
N MET A 28 30.05 -6.72 4.86
CA MET A 28 30.88 -7.00 3.66
C MET A 28 32.27 -7.52 4.03
N ARG A 29 32.94 -6.83 4.97
CA ARG A 29 34.29 -7.20 5.42
C ARG A 29 34.32 -8.55 6.13
N ALA A 30 33.28 -8.87 6.91
CA ALA A 30 33.15 -10.17 7.56
C ALA A 30 33.04 -11.33 6.57
N GLU A 31 32.54 -11.08 5.36
CA GLU A 31 32.46 -12.05 4.25
C GLU A 31 33.70 -12.03 3.33
N GLY A 32 34.74 -11.27 3.69
CA GLY A 32 35.99 -11.18 2.92
C GLY A 32 35.92 -10.23 1.72
N VAL A 33 34.86 -9.43 1.59
CA VAL A 33 34.76 -8.38 0.57
C VAL A 33 35.52 -7.14 1.04
N ASN A 34 36.70 -6.92 0.47
CA ASN A 34 37.64 -5.86 0.89
C ASN A 34 37.44 -4.50 0.17
N GLY A 35 36.21 -4.20 -0.26
CA GLY A 35 35.85 -2.95 -0.95
C GLY A 35 35.07 -1.97 -0.08
N ASP A 36 34.83 -0.79 -0.63
CA ASP A 36 33.82 0.13 -0.09
C ASP A 36 32.42 -0.33 -0.47
N LEU A 37 31.42 0.03 0.35
CA LEU A 37 30.02 -0.25 0.06
C LEU A 37 29.58 0.51 -1.19
N GLU A 38 29.20 -0.20 -2.25
CA GLU A 38 28.69 0.39 -3.48
C GLU A 38 27.16 0.35 -3.54
N LYS A 39 26.58 1.11 -4.48
CA LYS A 39 25.12 1.26 -4.59
C LYS A 39 24.38 -0.06 -4.82
N TRP A 40 24.99 -0.99 -5.57
CA TRP A 40 24.42 -2.30 -5.86
C TRP A 40 24.54 -3.28 -4.67
N ASP A 41 25.41 -3.00 -3.71
CA ASP A 41 25.59 -3.82 -2.51
C ASP A 41 24.50 -3.55 -1.47
N TRP A 42 23.98 -2.31 -1.42
CA TRP A 42 23.05 -1.85 -0.37
C TRP A 42 21.89 -2.81 -0.15
N ARG A 43 21.07 -3.06 -1.19
CA ARG A 43 19.85 -3.89 -1.05
C ARG A 43 20.18 -5.32 -0.62
N TYR A 44 21.32 -5.88 -1.07
CA TYR A 44 21.74 -7.23 -0.68
C TYR A 44 22.12 -7.31 0.80
N TYR A 45 23.00 -6.43 1.29
CA TYR A 45 23.42 -6.44 2.68
C TYR A 45 22.32 -5.92 3.62
N ALA A 46 21.45 -5.02 3.15
CA ALA A 46 20.27 -4.59 3.89
C ALA A 46 19.31 -5.79 4.11
N GLU A 47 19.07 -6.65 3.13
CA GLU A 47 18.25 -7.84 3.39
C GLU A 47 18.92 -8.82 4.37
N LYS A 48 20.25 -8.99 4.28
CA LYS A 48 20.98 -9.80 5.28
C LYS A 48 20.87 -9.23 6.70
N ARG A 49 21.03 -7.91 6.86
CA ARG A 49 20.89 -7.24 8.16
C ARG A 49 19.47 -7.38 8.69
N ARG A 50 18.46 -7.19 7.83
CA ARG A 50 17.04 -7.37 8.19
C ARG A 50 16.80 -8.78 8.73
N ALA A 51 17.28 -9.80 8.03
CA ALA A 51 17.14 -11.19 8.47
C ALA A 51 17.86 -11.44 9.82
N ALA A 52 19.06 -10.88 10.02
CA ALA A 52 19.82 -11.05 11.25
C ALA A 52 19.22 -10.32 12.47
N GLU A 53 18.65 -9.13 12.27
CA GLU A 53 18.10 -8.29 13.35
C GLU A 53 16.67 -8.69 13.74
N PHE A 54 15.84 -9.06 12.76
CA PHE A 54 14.41 -9.29 12.98
C PHE A 54 14.01 -10.78 12.97
N ASP A 55 14.91 -11.68 12.55
CA ASP A 55 14.64 -13.12 12.42
C ASP A 55 13.28 -13.35 11.72
N LEU A 56 13.12 -12.66 10.57
CA LEU A 56 11.88 -12.53 9.83
C LEU A 56 12.06 -13.14 8.44
N ASP A 57 11.39 -14.27 8.20
CA ASP A 57 11.30 -14.85 6.87
C ASP A 57 10.13 -14.21 6.10
N GLU A 58 10.46 -13.49 5.03
CA GLU A 58 9.45 -12.85 4.18
C GLU A 58 8.53 -13.87 3.49
N ALA A 59 9.03 -15.07 3.18
CA ALA A 59 8.20 -16.14 2.64
C ALA A 59 7.18 -16.63 3.67
N GLN A 60 7.58 -16.69 4.95
CA GLN A 60 6.68 -17.01 6.05
C GLN A 60 5.59 -15.94 6.19
N LEU A 61 5.95 -14.65 6.19
CA LEU A 61 4.97 -13.55 6.26
C LEU A 61 4.00 -13.57 5.07
N LYS A 62 4.53 -13.69 3.85
CA LYS A 62 3.76 -13.70 2.60
C LYS A 62 2.63 -14.73 2.61
N SER A 63 2.82 -15.85 3.30
CA SER A 63 1.82 -16.91 3.44
C SER A 63 0.55 -16.48 4.19
N TYR A 64 0.58 -15.35 4.91
CA TYR A 64 -0.57 -14.78 5.64
C TYR A 64 -1.29 -13.64 4.89
N PHE A 65 -0.67 -13.07 3.85
CA PHE A 65 -1.19 -11.90 3.13
C PHE A 65 -1.87 -12.31 1.82
N GLN A 66 -3.01 -12.97 1.93
CA GLN A 66 -3.84 -13.32 0.79
C GLN A 66 -4.54 -12.07 0.24
N LEU A 67 -4.55 -11.87 -1.09
CA LEU A 67 -5.16 -10.70 -1.73
C LEU A 67 -6.62 -10.50 -1.31
N ASP A 68 -7.43 -11.56 -1.33
CA ASP A 68 -8.85 -11.49 -0.96
C ASP A 68 -9.04 -11.05 0.50
N GLN A 69 -8.18 -11.53 1.39
CA GLN A 69 -8.21 -11.13 2.80
C GLN A 69 -7.78 -9.68 3.00
N MET A 70 -6.81 -9.19 2.22
CA MET A 70 -6.37 -7.79 2.30
C MET A 70 -7.38 -6.82 1.69
N ILE A 71 -8.10 -7.21 0.63
CA ILE A 71 -9.25 -6.47 0.13
C ILE A 71 -10.33 -6.40 1.22
N ALA A 72 -10.65 -7.54 1.84
CA ALA A 72 -11.63 -7.58 2.93
C ALA A 72 -11.21 -6.73 4.14
N ALA A 73 -9.92 -6.71 4.47
CA ALA A 73 -9.36 -5.85 5.52
C ALA A 73 -9.56 -4.36 5.20
N ALA A 74 -9.21 -3.94 3.99
CA ALA A 74 -9.39 -2.57 3.54
C ALA A 74 -10.87 -2.15 3.57
N PHE A 75 -11.78 -3.05 3.21
CA PHE A 75 -13.23 -2.80 3.24
C PHE A 75 -13.80 -2.78 4.67
N ASP A 76 -13.32 -3.65 5.57
CA ASP A 76 -13.71 -3.65 6.99
C ASP A 76 -13.33 -2.34 7.67
N CYS A 77 -12.11 -1.85 7.42
CA CYS A 77 -11.68 -0.54 7.90
C CYS A 77 -12.60 0.58 7.38
N ALA A 78 -12.95 0.56 6.09
CA ALA A 78 -13.84 1.57 5.50
C ALA A 78 -15.28 1.47 6.03
N ASN A 79 -15.74 0.27 6.36
CA ASN A 79 -17.02 0.07 7.04
C ASN A 79 -17.01 0.73 8.43
N ARG A 80 -15.99 0.42 9.24
CA ARG A 80 -15.88 0.92 10.63
C ARG A 80 -15.70 2.44 10.68
N LEU A 81 -14.91 3.00 9.77
CA LEU A 81 -14.60 4.43 9.76
C LEU A 81 -15.68 5.28 9.06
N PHE A 82 -16.28 4.75 7.98
CA PHE A 82 -17.07 5.54 7.06
C PHE A 82 -18.47 4.95 6.78
N GLY A 83 -18.86 3.86 7.44
CA GLY A 83 -20.16 3.21 7.26
C GLY A 83 -20.37 2.64 5.86
N LEU A 84 -19.30 2.33 5.12
CA LEU A 84 -19.39 1.78 3.77
C LEU A 84 -19.61 0.27 3.78
N SER A 85 -20.45 -0.23 2.89
CA SER A 85 -20.55 -1.65 2.56
C SER A 85 -20.22 -1.89 1.10
N PHE A 86 -19.65 -3.06 0.81
CA PHE A 86 -19.13 -3.43 -0.51
C PHE A 86 -19.76 -4.76 -0.90
N GLU A 87 -20.57 -4.76 -1.96
CA GLU A 87 -21.18 -5.96 -2.51
C GLU A 87 -20.57 -6.24 -3.89
N GLU A 88 -19.97 -7.41 -4.06
CA GLU A 88 -19.36 -7.77 -5.34
C GLU A 88 -20.43 -7.96 -6.41
N VAL A 89 -20.26 -7.32 -7.56
CA VAL A 89 -21.22 -7.34 -8.67
C VAL A 89 -20.55 -7.85 -9.94
N LYS A 90 -21.28 -8.68 -10.68
CA LYS A 90 -20.82 -9.20 -11.99
C LYS A 90 -21.24 -8.23 -13.08
N LEU A 91 -20.25 -7.62 -13.74
CA LEU A 91 -20.44 -6.67 -14.83
C LEU A 91 -19.47 -7.01 -15.98
N PRO A 92 -19.77 -6.61 -17.23
CA PRO A 92 -18.79 -6.66 -18.30
C PRO A 92 -17.66 -5.68 -18.01
N LEU A 93 -16.48 -6.20 -17.68
CA LEU A 93 -15.26 -5.43 -17.43
C LEU A 93 -14.27 -5.61 -18.59
N TYR A 94 -13.29 -4.72 -18.69
CA TYR A 94 -12.31 -4.74 -19.79
C TYR A 94 -11.31 -5.90 -19.68
N HIS A 95 -11.22 -6.57 -18.53
CA HIS A 95 -10.37 -7.73 -18.31
C HIS A 95 -11.04 -8.72 -17.34
N SER A 96 -10.82 -10.03 -17.54
CA SER A 96 -11.47 -11.09 -16.76
C SER A 96 -11.04 -11.15 -15.30
N ASP A 97 -9.85 -10.64 -15.00
CA ASP A 97 -9.31 -10.59 -13.64
C ASP A 97 -9.81 -9.37 -12.86
N CYS A 98 -10.47 -8.41 -13.51
CA CYS A 98 -11.04 -7.26 -12.81
C CYS A 98 -12.25 -7.72 -12.00
N ARG A 99 -12.38 -7.14 -10.81
CA ARG A 99 -13.53 -7.32 -9.93
C ARG A 99 -14.19 -5.98 -9.68
N ALA A 100 -15.50 -5.99 -9.45
CA ALA A 100 -16.27 -4.78 -9.22
C ALA A 100 -17.18 -4.94 -8.00
N TRP A 101 -17.34 -3.85 -7.24
CA TRP A 101 -18.17 -3.79 -6.07
C TRP A 101 -19.12 -2.60 -6.15
N GLU A 102 -20.40 -2.83 -5.89
CA GLU A 102 -21.32 -1.76 -5.53
C GLU A 102 -21.00 -1.30 -4.11
N VAL A 103 -20.75 0.00 -3.95
CA VAL A 103 -20.43 0.61 -2.66
C VAL A 103 -21.66 1.34 -2.16
N ARG A 104 -22.10 1.03 -0.94
CA ARG A 104 -23.28 1.64 -0.30
C ARG A 104 -22.94 2.25 1.05
N ARG A 105 -23.76 3.20 1.49
CA ARG A 105 -23.79 3.74 2.85
C ARG A 105 -25.25 3.85 3.27
N ASP A 106 -25.60 3.27 4.42
CA ASP A 106 -26.98 3.26 4.94
C ASP A 106 -28.02 2.78 3.89
N GLY A 107 -27.63 1.77 3.09
CA GLY A 107 -28.45 1.20 2.01
C GLY A 107 -28.46 1.99 0.71
N ALA A 108 -27.98 3.24 0.69
CA ALA A 108 -27.92 4.08 -0.51
C ALA A 108 -26.65 3.83 -1.33
N HIS A 109 -26.80 3.81 -2.65
CA HIS A 109 -25.67 3.69 -3.59
C HIS A 109 -24.75 4.92 -3.49
N VAL A 110 -23.45 4.69 -3.28
CA VAL A 110 -22.41 5.72 -3.17
C VAL A 110 -21.51 5.72 -4.40
N ALA A 111 -21.03 4.54 -4.83
CA ALA A 111 -20.09 4.41 -5.93
C ALA A 111 -20.10 3.01 -6.54
N LEU A 112 -19.45 2.88 -7.70
CA LEU A 112 -18.96 1.60 -8.19
C LEU A 112 -17.43 1.58 -8.06
N PHE A 113 -16.89 0.59 -7.38
CA PHE A 113 -15.45 0.40 -7.22
C PHE A 113 -14.97 -0.78 -8.07
N ILE A 114 -13.83 -0.64 -8.76
CA ILE A 114 -13.22 -1.67 -9.59
C ILE A 114 -11.80 -1.91 -9.11
N GLY A 115 -11.42 -3.18 -8.96
CA GLY A 115 -10.07 -3.60 -8.63
C GLY A 115 -9.43 -4.38 -9.79
N ASP A 116 -8.28 -3.92 -10.27
CA ASP A 116 -7.46 -4.59 -11.29
C ASP A 116 -6.04 -4.83 -10.75
N TYR A 117 -5.87 -5.93 -10.02
CA TYR A 117 -4.74 -6.10 -9.11
C TYR A 117 -3.48 -6.73 -9.73
N PHE A 118 -3.60 -7.54 -10.79
CA PHE A 118 -2.50 -8.39 -11.25
C PHE A 118 -1.66 -7.78 -12.37
N ALA A 119 -0.35 -8.02 -12.33
CA ALA A 119 0.56 -7.66 -13.41
C ALA A 119 0.25 -8.43 -14.71
N ARG A 120 0.36 -7.75 -15.85
CA ARG A 120 0.27 -8.36 -17.19
C ARG A 120 0.97 -7.50 -18.23
N GLY A 121 1.46 -8.11 -19.31
CA GLY A 121 2.26 -7.43 -20.33
C GLY A 121 1.55 -6.30 -21.08
N SER A 122 0.22 -6.29 -21.10
CA SER A 122 -0.60 -5.22 -21.71
C SER A 122 -0.95 -4.08 -20.75
N LYS A 123 -0.53 -4.14 -19.49
CA LYS A 123 -0.81 -3.14 -18.45
C LYS A 123 0.47 -2.37 -18.09
N ARG A 124 0.36 -1.06 -17.89
CA ARG A 124 1.43 -0.23 -17.32
C ARG A 124 1.80 -0.72 -15.91
N SER A 125 3.10 -0.72 -15.59
CA SER A 125 3.61 -1.03 -14.24
C SER A 125 3.25 0.05 -13.20
N GLY A 126 3.44 -0.26 -11.92
CA GLY A 126 3.13 0.58 -10.76
C GLY A 126 1.75 0.31 -10.16
N ALA A 127 1.30 1.19 -9.27
CA ALA A 127 -0.06 1.20 -8.75
C ALA A 127 -0.64 2.61 -8.91
N TRP A 128 -1.96 2.71 -9.11
CA TRP A 128 -2.66 3.99 -9.17
C TRP A 128 -4.17 3.82 -9.01
N CYS A 129 -4.82 4.88 -8.54
CA CYS A 129 -6.26 5.05 -8.52
C CYS A 129 -6.71 6.02 -9.64
N SER A 130 -7.87 5.80 -10.23
CA SER A 130 -8.49 6.70 -11.21
C SER A 130 -10.00 6.71 -11.09
N ALA A 131 -10.63 7.79 -11.52
CA ALA A 131 -12.08 7.85 -11.69
C ALA A 131 -12.42 7.69 -13.18
N MET A 132 -13.12 6.61 -13.54
CA MET A 132 -13.72 6.45 -14.88
C MET A 132 -14.91 7.42 -15.06
N ARG A 133 -15.59 7.74 -13.95
CA ARG A 133 -16.59 8.80 -13.83
C ARG A 133 -16.42 9.46 -12.47
N ALA A 134 -16.33 10.78 -12.42
CA ALA A 134 -16.23 11.51 -11.15
C ALA A 134 -17.61 11.75 -10.52
N GLN A 135 -17.65 12.10 -9.24
CA GLN A 135 -18.87 12.47 -8.53
C GLN A 135 -19.32 13.88 -8.96
N ALA A 136 -20.61 14.11 -9.09
CA ALA A 136 -21.16 15.46 -9.30
C ALA A 136 -22.62 15.55 -8.86
N LYS A 137 -23.12 16.78 -8.61
CA LYS A 137 -24.56 17.09 -8.43
C LYS A 137 -25.14 17.88 -9.61
N PHE A 138 -24.30 18.60 -10.34
CA PHE A 138 -24.67 19.42 -11.50
C PHE A 138 -23.91 18.95 -12.76
N PRO A 139 -24.57 18.88 -13.93
CA PRO A 139 -25.97 19.23 -14.22
C PRO A 139 -26.98 18.17 -13.72
N LYS A 140 -26.51 16.97 -13.37
CA LYS A 140 -27.28 15.90 -12.78
C LYS A 140 -26.44 15.19 -11.72
N ALA A 141 -27.09 14.71 -10.66
CA ALA A 141 -26.43 13.86 -9.68
C ALA A 141 -25.91 12.57 -10.33
N GLN A 142 -24.64 12.28 -10.09
CA GLN A 142 -24.00 11.04 -10.53
C GLN A 142 -23.04 10.52 -9.44
N ALA A 143 -23.06 9.20 -9.26
CA ALA A 143 -22.12 8.49 -8.41
C ALA A 143 -20.81 8.21 -9.17
N PRO A 144 -19.64 8.29 -8.52
CA PRO A 144 -18.37 8.01 -9.17
C PRO A 144 -18.23 6.52 -9.51
N ILE A 145 -17.44 6.26 -10.55
CA ILE A 145 -16.93 4.92 -10.89
C ILE A 145 -15.42 5.00 -10.73
N VAL A 146 -14.88 4.30 -9.75
CA VAL A 146 -13.49 4.41 -9.30
C VAL A 146 -12.78 3.10 -9.56
N ILE A 147 -11.54 3.16 -10.00
CA ILE A 147 -10.71 2.00 -10.26
C ILE A 147 -9.37 2.10 -9.55
N ASN A 148 -9.01 1.05 -8.83
CA ASN A 148 -7.64 0.82 -8.38
C ASN A 148 -6.97 -0.18 -9.31
N VAL A 149 -5.78 0.19 -9.76
CA VAL A 149 -4.92 -0.68 -10.56
C VAL A 149 -3.66 -0.95 -9.77
N CYS A 150 -3.32 -2.23 -9.63
CA CYS A 150 -2.06 -2.69 -9.06
C CYS A 150 -1.39 -3.67 -10.04
N ASN A 151 -0.17 -4.06 -9.71
CA ASN A 151 0.65 -5.00 -10.49
C ASN A 151 1.23 -6.10 -9.61
N PHE A 152 0.39 -6.71 -8.76
CA PHE A 152 0.79 -7.84 -7.93
C PHE A 152 1.08 -9.07 -8.77
N ALA A 153 1.96 -9.94 -8.28
CA ALA A 153 2.21 -11.23 -8.89
C ALA A 153 0.94 -12.07 -8.89
N LYS A 154 0.58 -12.63 -10.06
CA LYS A 154 -0.58 -13.51 -10.17
C LYS A 154 -0.19 -14.93 -9.75
N SER A 155 -0.86 -15.47 -8.75
CA SER A 155 -0.73 -16.84 -8.26
C SER A 155 -2.09 -17.36 -7.76
N ASP A 156 -2.16 -18.65 -7.43
CA ASP A 156 -3.32 -19.28 -6.82
C ASP A 156 -2.88 -20.12 -5.60
N PRO A 157 -3.16 -19.68 -4.36
CA PRO A 157 -3.81 -18.42 -4.00
C PRO A 157 -2.93 -17.19 -4.32
N ALA A 158 -3.55 -16.02 -4.48
CA ALA A 158 -2.84 -14.76 -4.70
C ALA A 158 -2.24 -14.25 -3.39
N LEU A 159 -0.91 -14.32 -3.26
CA LEU A 159 -0.17 -13.92 -2.06
C LEU A 159 0.60 -12.62 -2.29
N LEU A 160 0.44 -11.68 -1.37
CA LEU A 160 1.06 -10.36 -1.38
C LEU A 160 2.27 -10.34 -0.44
N SER A 161 3.31 -9.59 -0.80
CA SER A 161 4.24 -9.12 0.22
C SER A 161 3.51 -8.13 1.16
N TYR A 162 4.13 -7.81 2.29
CA TYR A 162 3.61 -6.74 3.15
C TYR A 162 3.56 -5.39 2.42
N ASP A 163 4.57 -5.07 1.59
CA ASP A 163 4.57 -3.85 0.77
C ASP A 163 3.45 -3.84 -0.29
N ASP A 164 3.14 -4.99 -0.91
CA ASP A 164 2.01 -5.12 -1.82
C ASP A 164 0.68 -4.90 -1.08
N ALA A 165 0.53 -5.42 0.14
CA ALA A 165 -0.64 -5.17 0.98
C ALA A 165 -0.74 -3.68 1.37
N ARG A 166 0.38 -3.03 1.70
CA ARG A 166 0.41 -1.59 2.00
C ARG A 166 0.04 -0.77 0.76
N THR A 167 0.53 -1.16 -0.42
CA THR A 167 0.17 -0.56 -1.71
C THR A 167 -1.33 -0.68 -1.99
N LEU A 168 -1.95 -1.81 -1.66
CA LEU A 168 -3.40 -1.97 -1.77
C LEU A 168 -4.15 -0.94 -0.91
N PHE A 169 -3.74 -0.77 0.35
CA PHE A 169 -4.34 0.21 1.26
C PHE A 169 -4.11 1.65 0.78
N HIS A 170 -2.90 1.96 0.29
CA HIS A 170 -2.57 3.26 -0.29
C HIS A 170 -3.54 3.63 -1.42
N GLU A 171 -3.66 2.77 -2.43
CA GLU A 171 -4.56 3.01 -3.56
C GLU A 171 -6.02 3.06 -3.11
N PHE A 172 -6.39 2.28 -2.10
CA PHE A 172 -7.76 2.31 -1.57
C PHE A 172 -8.06 3.60 -0.81
N GLY A 173 -7.07 4.23 -0.19
CA GLY A 173 -7.21 5.58 0.38
C GLY A 173 -7.51 6.64 -0.69
N HIS A 174 -6.86 6.57 -1.86
CA HIS A 174 -7.26 7.39 -3.01
C HIS A 174 -8.68 7.06 -3.49
N ALA A 175 -9.04 5.77 -3.54
CA ALA A 175 -10.38 5.37 -3.94
C ALA A 175 -11.45 5.92 -2.99
N LEU A 176 -11.20 5.91 -1.68
CA LEU A 176 -12.07 6.51 -0.68
C LEU A 176 -12.19 8.03 -0.88
N HIS A 177 -11.08 8.72 -1.17
CA HIS A 177 -11.09 10.14 -1.49
C HIS A 177 -11.99 10.47 -2.71
N GLN A 178 -11.96 9.61 -3.75
CA GLN A 178 -12.85 9.73 -4.90
C GLN A 178 -14.32 9.42 -4.54
N MET A 179 -14.56 8.26 -3.92
CA MET A 179 -15.91 7.73 -3.66
C MET A 179 -16.70 8.57 -2.66
N LEU A 180 -16.02 9.18 -1.69
CA LEU A 180 -16.65 9.96 -0.63
C LEU A 180 -16.78 11.45 -0.94
N SER A 181 -16.37 11.88 -2.13
CA SER A 181 -16.57 13.27 -2.55
C SER A 181 -18.07 13.60 -2.63
N ASN A 182 -18.42 14.82 -2.21
CA ASN A 182 -19.82 15.26 -2.14
C ASN A 182 -19.97 16.72 -2.58
N VAL A 183 -19.44 17.02 -3.76
CA VAL A 183 -19.38 18.38 -4.32
C VAL A 183 -20.47 18.63 -5.37
N THR A 184 -20.66 19.90 -5.72
CA THR A 184 -21.64 20.31 -6.75
C THR A 184 -21.13 20.05 -8.16
N TYR A 185 -19.90 20.46 -8.45
CA TYR A 185 -19.33 20.45 -9.79
C TYR A 185 -18.27 19.36 -9.94
N GLU A 186 -18.33 18.64 -11.06
CA GLU A 186 -17.40 17.54 -11.37
C GLU A 186 -15.93 17.98 -11.35
N MET A 187 -15.63 19.19 -11.82
CA MET A 187 -14.27 19.73 -11.93
C MET A 187 -13.52 19.88 -10.59
N ILE A 188 -14.23 19.83 -9.46
CA ILE A 188 -13.64 19.88 -8.11
C ILE A 188 -13.95 18.60 -7.30
N SER A 189 -14.36 17.53 -7.98
CA SER A 189 -14.69 16.26 -7.33
C SER A 189 -13.46 15.42 -7.02
N GLY A 190 -13.58 14.65 -5.95
CA GLY A 190 -12.63 13.61 -5.56
C GLY A 190 -11.21 14.14 -5.44
N THR A 191 -10.27 13.55 -6.18
CA THR A 191 -8.86 13.93 -6.11
C THR A 191 -8.49 15.17 -6.93
N ALA A 192 -9.46 16.00 -7.34
CA ALA A 192 -9.22 17.31 -7.95
C ALA A 192 -8.78 18.34 -6.90
N VAL A 193 -7.65 18.06 -6.25
CA VAL A 193 -7.05 18.80 -5.14
C VAL A 193 -5.59 19.17 -5.48
N PRO A 194 -4.92 20.04 -4.72
CA PRO A 194 -3.49 20.29 -4.89
C PRO A 194 -2.66 19.00 -4.85
N ARG A 195 -1.62 18.94 -5.70
CA ARG A 195 -0.76 17.74 -5.85
C ARG A 195 -0.02 17.37 -4.55
N ASP A 196 0.28 18.35 -3.71
CA ASP A 196 0.90 18.18 -2.40
C ASP A 196 -0.10 17.79 -1.29
N PHE A 197 -1.39 17.65 -1.62
CA PHE A 197 -2.44 17.18 -0.71
C PHE A 197 -2.98 15.81 -1.11
N VAL A 198 -2.93 15.45 -2.40
CA VAL A 198 -3.61 14.26 -2.93
C VAL A 198 -3.17 12.95 -2.25
N GLU A 199 -1.93 12.89 -1.78
CA GLU A 199 -1.33 11.76 -1.07
C GLU A 199 -1.75 11.64 0.40
N LEU A 200 -2.35 12.67 0.99
CA LEU A 200 -2.72 12.61 2.41
C LEU A 200 -3.71 11.47 2.70
N PRO A 201 -4.82 11.29 1.94
CA PRO A 201 -5.75 10.20 2.23
C PRO A 201 -5.20 8.81 1.89
N SER A 202 -4.33 8.67 0.89
CA SER A 202 -3.69 7.39 0.55
C SER A 202 -2.72 6.96 1.65
N GLN A 203 -1.78 7.82 2.02
CA GLN A 203 -0.79 7.56 3.05
C GLN A 203 -1.41 7.36 4.44
N LEU A 204 -2.42 8.16 4.79
CA LEU A 204 -3.12 7.97 6.07
C LEU A 204 -3.82 6.61 6.13
N TYR A 205 -4.31 6.10 5.00
CA TYR A 205 -5.01 4.82 4.98
C TYR A 205 -4.07 3.63 5.14
N GLU A 206 -2.80 3.74 4.72
CA GLU A 206 -1.78 2.70 4.91
C GLU A 206 -1.65 2.28 6.38
N HIS A 207 -1.76 3.22 7.32
CA HIS A 207 -1.64 2.94 8.75
C HIS A 207 -2.70 1.97 9.30
N TRP A 208 -3.84 1.81 8.63
CA TRP A 208 -4.86 0.84 9.08
C TRP A 208 -4.43 -0.60 8.83
N LEU A 209 -3.50 -0.85 7.91
CA LEU A 209 -2.91 -2.18 7.76
C LEU A 209 -2.13 -2.56 9.02
N ASP A 210 -1.49 -1.60 9.69
CA ASP A 210 -0.60 -1.86 10.84
C ASP A 210 -1.34 -1.98 12.17
N VAL A 211 -2.64 -1.71 12.18
CA VAL A 211 -3.47 -1.84 13.37
C VAL A 211 -3.55 -3.33 13.74
N PRO A 212 -3.08 -3.76 14.92
CA PRO A 212 -3.00 -5.17 15.29
C PRO A 212 -4.32 -5.92 15.15
N GLU A 213 -5.45 -5.28 15.46
CA GLU A 213 -6.78 -5.87 15.32
C GLU A 213 -7.16 -6.16 13.86
N VAL A 214 -6.64 -5.38 12.91
CA VAL A 214 -6.86 -5.61 11.46
C VAL A 214 -6.05 -6.82 11.02
N LEU A 215 -4.75 -6.87 11.34
CA LEU A 215 -3.89 -8.00 10.98
C LEU A 215 -4.31 -9.29 11.67
N ALA A 216 -4.65 -9.25 12.96
CA ALA A 216 -5.12 -10.43 13.69
C ALA A 216 -6.39 -11.05 13.07
N LYS A 217 -7.25 -10.23 12.46
CA LYS A 217 -8.49 -10.68 11.81
C LYS A 217 -8.28 -11.20 10.40
N PHE A 218 -7.42 -10.57 9.61
CA PHE A 218 -7.34 -10.82 8.16
C PHE A 218 -6.05 -11.51 7.72
N ALA A 219 -4.93 -11.34 8.43
CA ALA A 219 -3.67 -12.00 8.12
C ALA A 219 -3.76 -13.47 8.57
N THR A 220 -4.19 -14.34 7.65
CA THR A 220 -4.50 -15.75 7.89
C THR A 220 -3.73 -16.61 6.89
N HIS A 221 -3.16 -17.70 7.37
CA HIS A 221 -2.30 -18.57 6.58
C HIS A 221 -3.07 -19.20 5.42
N ALA A 222 -2.53 -19.11 4.21
CA ALA A 222 -3.19 -19.51 2.98
C ALA A 222 -3.62 -20.98 2.94
N GLU A 223 -2.83 -21.88 3.55
CA GLU A 223 -3.13 -23.32 3.55
C GLU A 223 -3.98 -23.77 4.75
N THR A 224 -3.79 -23.16 5.93
CA THR A 224 -4.34 -23.68 7.19
C THR A 224 -5.50 -22.83 7.71
N GLY A 225 -5.65 -21.60 7.22
CA GLY A 225 -6.60 -20.61 7.73
C GLY A 225 -6.27 -20.08 9.13
N ALA A 226 -5.15 -20.49 9.72
CA ALA A 226 -4.74 -20.04 11.05
C ALA A 226 -4.38 -18.55 11.05
N ALA A 227 -4.74 -17.83 12.09
CA ALA A 227 -4.32 -16.44 12.28
C ALA A 227 -2.80 -16.34 12.41
N MET A 228 -2.24 -15.19 12.01
CA MET A 228 -0.82 -14.90 12.19
C MET A 228 -0.45 -14.99 13.69
N PRO A 229 0.61 -15.76 14.04
CA PRO A 229 1.16 -15.76 15.38
C PRO A 229 1.55 -14.35 15.85
N GLN A 230 1.26 -14.02 17.10
CA GLN A 230 1.47 -12.68 17.66
C GLN A 230 2.94 -12.25 17.61
N ASP A 231 3.86 -13.19 17.84
CA ASP A 231 5.31 -12.96 17.75
C ASP A 231 5.74 -12.60 16.32
N LEU A 232 5.18 -13.27 15.32
CA LEU A 232 5.44 -12.96 13.91
C LEU A 232 4.89 -11.59 13.51
N LEU A 233 3.70 -11.24 14.01
CA LEU A 233 3.09 -9.92 13.83
C LEU A 233 3.97 -8.82 14.43
N GLU A 234 4.42 -8.98 15.68
CA GLU A 234 5.27 -8.02 16.37
C GLU A 234 6.62 -7.84 15.66
N LYS A 235 7.24 -8.93 15.19
CA LYS A 235 8.46 -8.86 14.37
C LYS A 235 8.24 -8.10 13.06
N GLY A 236 7.13 -8.37 12.37
CA GLY A 236 6.76 -7.68 11.12
C GLY A 236 6.59 -6.18 11.32
N LEU A 237 5.85 -5.78 12.36
CA LEU A 237 5.63 -4.36 12.70
C LEU A 237 6.92 -3.68 13.15
N ALA A 238 7.79 -4.37 13.89
CA ALA A 238 9.09 -3.83 14.29
C ALA A 238 9.99 -3.57 13.06
N ALA A 239 9.91 -4.42 12.04
CA ALA A 239 10.63 -4.25 10.79
C ALA A 239 10.09 -3.12 9.89
N ALA A 240 8.90 -2.56 10.17
CA ALA A 240 8.31 -1.50 9.33
C ALA A 240 9.15 -0.22 9.26
N THR A 241 9.97 0.05 10.29
CA THR A 241 10.91 1.20 10.31
C THR A 241 12.34 0.83 9.91
N TYR A 242 12.54 -0.40 9.42
CA TYR A 242 13.84 -0.86 8.95
C TYR A 242 14.29 -0.08 7.71
N ASP A 243 15.59 0.25 7.65
CA ASP A 243 16.23 0.96 6.53
C ASP A 243 15.61 2.32 6.16
N MET A 244 14.82 2.92 7.06
CA MET A 244 14.08 4.17 6.79
C MET A 244 14.99 5.35 6.48
N GLY A 245 16.24 5.35 6.97
CA GLY A 245 17.23 6.36 6.60
C GLY A 245 17.49 6.36 5.09
N PHE A 246 17.76 5.18 4.52
CA PHE A 246 17.99 5.01 3.10
C PHE A 246 16.74 5.33 2.27
N GLN A 247 15.58 4.77 2.64
CA GLN A 247 14.32 5.00 1.92
C GLN A 247 13.97 6.49 1.86
N THR A 248 14.17 7.20 2.97
CA THR A 248 13.89 8.64 3.04
C THR A 248 14.88 9.45 2.20
N VAL A 249 16.17 9.08 2.18
CA VAL A 249 17.17 9.71 1.31
C VAL A 249 16.86 9.47 -0.16
N GLU A 250 16.51 8.24 -0.53
CA GLU A 250 16.11 7.87 -1.90
C GLU A 250 14.91 8.71 -2.35
N TYR A 251 13.86 8.79 -1.51
CA TYR A 251 12.67 9.58 -1.77
C TYR A 251 12.98 11.07 -1.94
N VAL A 252 13.65 11.68 -0.96
CA VAL A 252 13.97 13.12 -0.98
C VAL A 252 14.93 13.48 -2.11
N SER A 253 15.79 12.55 -2.57
CA SER A 253 16.66 12.76 -3.73
C SER A 253 15.87 12.89 -5.04
N SER A 254 14.65 12.35 -5.10
CA SER A 254 13.78 12.35 -6.28
C SER A 254 12.69 13.43 -6.27
N ALA A 255 12.48 14.08 -5.13
CA ALA A 255 11.44 15.10 -4.89
C ALA A 255 11.87 16.51 -5.33
#